data_AF-A0A9W5Y6C2-F1
#
_entry.id   AF-A0A9W5Y6C2-F1
#
_cell.length_a   1.000
_cell.length_b   1.000
_cell.length_c   1.000
_cell.angle_alpha   90.00
_cell.angle_beta   90.00
_cell.angle_gamma   90.00
#
_symmetry.space_group_name_H-M   'P 1'
#
loop_
_entity.id
_entity.type
_entity.pdbx_description
1 polymer ?
#
loop_
_entity_poly.entity_id
_entity_poly.type
_entity_poly.pdbx_seq_one_letter_code
_entity_poly.pdbx_strand_id
1 'polypeptide(L)' 'MRAEIISVGTEILLGDIVNTNAQFLAKELAAIGIAVYNQTVVGDNEERMLKAFKNAFEKCDLIVTTEVRC' A
#
# COMPACT_ATOMS: atom_id res chain seq x y z
N MET A 1 4.79 14.20 -8.19
CA MET A 1 5.24 13.24 -7.17
C MET A 1 4.48 11.94 -7.36
N ARG A 2 5.18 10.81 -7.46
CA ARG A 2 4.60 9.47 -7.63
C ARG A 2 4.53 8.78 -6.27
N ALA A 3 3.33 8.41 -5.85
CA ALA A 3 3.12 7.67 -4.61
C ALA A 3 2.69 6.21 -4.86
N GLU A 4 3.01 5.35 -3.91
CA GLU A 4 2.47 4.01 -3.79
C GLU A 4 2.00 3.72 -2.37
N ILE A 5 0.87 3.01 -2.28
CA ILE A 5 0.34 2.53 -1.01
C ILE A 5 0.68 1.05 -0.86
N ILE A 6 1.32 0.68 0.23
CA ILE A 6 1.61 -0.71 0.58
C ILE A 6 0.74 -1.10 1.78
N SER A 7 -0.19 -2.03 1.58
CA SER A 7 -1.05 -2.57 2.63
C SER A 7 -0.53 -3.93 3.08
N VAL A 8 -0.29 -4.09 4.38
CA VAL A 8 0.13 -5.35 5.00
C VAL A 8 -1.09 -6.00 5.66
N GLY A 9 -1.42 -7.22 5.28
CA GLY A 9 -2.54 -7.98 5.84
C GLY A 9 -2.88 -9.19 4.98
N THR A 10 -2.84 -10.38 5.59
CA THR A 10 -3.15 -11.64 4.90
C THR A 10 -4.66 -11.76 4.65
N GLU A 11 -5.48 -11.19 5.52
CA GLU A 11 -6.94 -11.11 5.45
C GLU A 11 -7.40 -10.33 4.21
N ILE A 12 -6.65 -9.29 3.82
CA ILE A 12 -6.90 -8.56 2.56
C ILE A 12 -6.60 -9.47 1.36
N LEU A 13 -5.50 -10.25 1.42
CA LEU A 13 -5.12 -11.16 0.35
C LEU A 13 -6.09 -12.34 0.19
N LEU A 14 -6.64 -12.84 1.31
CA LEU A 14 -7.64 -13.89 1.32
C LEU A 14 -9.03 -13.39 0.90
N GLY A 15 -9.23 -12.06 0.90
CA GLY A 15 -10.51 -11.44 0.56
C GLY A 15 -11.52 -11.44 1.71
N ASP A 16 -11.06 -11.68 2.95
CA ASP A 16 -11.90 -11.65 4.15
C ASP A 16 -12.35 -10.21 4.47
N ILE A 17 -11.51 -9.23 4.12
CA ILE A 17 -11.79 -7.80 4.31
C ILE A 17 -11.50 -6.99 3.05
N VAL A 18 -12.23 -5.89 2.89
CA VAL A 18 -11.99 -4.91 1.82
C VAL A 18 -10.89 -3.95 2.24
N ASN A 19 -9.95 -3.65 1.34
CA ASN A 19 -8.88 -2.68 1.58
C ASN A 19 -9.38 -1.23 1.55
N THR A 20 -10.18 -0.85 2.54
CA THR A 20 -10.73 0.51 2.70
C THR A 20 -9.64 1.53 3.09
N ASN A 21 -8.56 1.08 3.72
CA ASN A 21 -7.41 1.94 4.06
C ASN A 21 -6.76 2.50 2.79
N ALA A 22 -6.46 1.66 1.79
CA ALA A 22 -5.91 2.12 0.53
C ALA A 22 -6.87 3.05 -0.22
N GLN A 23 -8.18 2.80 -0.13
CA GLN A 23 -9.20 3.69 -0.69
C GLN A 23 -9.17 5.08 -0.03
N PHE A 24 -9.13 5.15 1.31
CA PHE A 24 -9.06 6.40 2.06
C PHE A 24 -7.78 7.16 1.71
N LEU A 25 -6.62 6.52 1.83
CA LEU A 25 -5.33 7.14 1.54
C LEU A 25 -5.23 7.65 0.11
N ALA A 26 -5.72 6.90 -0.88
CA ALA A 26 -5.70 7.34 -2.27
C ALA A 26 -6.53 8.62 -2.49
N LYS A 27 -7.68 8.76 -1.81
CA LYS A 27 -8.51 9.97 -1.88
C LYS A 27 -7.82 11.16 -1.22
N GLU A 28 -7.27 10.97 -0.02
CA GLU A 28 -6.58 12.04 0.72
C GLU A 28 -5.33 12.52 -0.04
N LEU A 29 -4.53 11.60 -0.58
CA LEU A 29 -3.36 11.93 -1.38
C LEU A 29 -3.75 12.68 -2.66
N ALA A 30 -4.81 12.23 -3.35
CA ALA A 30 -5.31 12.92 -4.54
C ALA A 30 -5.81 14.34 -4.21
N ALA A 31 -6.46 14.54 -3.05
CA ALA A 31 -6.96 15.84 -2.62
C ALA A 31 -5.83 16.88 -2.41
N ILE A 32 -4.62 16.42 -2.08
CA ILE A 32 -3.43 17.27 -1.95
C ILE A 32 -2.53 17.25 -3.19
N GLY A 33 -3.01 16.73 -4.32
CA GLY A 33 -2.31 16.74 -5.61
C GLY A 33 -1.22 15.66 -5.76
N ILE A 34 -1.26 14.60 -4.94
CA ILE A 34 -0.34 13.47 -5.01
C ILE A 34 -1.02 12.32 -5.74
N ALA A 35 -0.48 11.94 -6.90
CA ALA A 35 -0.99 10.82 -7.67
C ALA A 35 -0.43 9.49 -7.12
N VAL A 36 -1.34 8.59 -6.76
CA VAL A 36 -1.04 7.20 -6.40
C VAL A 36 -1.05 6.37 -7.68
N TYR A 37 0.11 5.84 -8.07
CA TYR A 37 0.26 5.05 -9.31
C TYR A 37 0.07 3.56 -9.08
N ASN A 38 0.37 3.08 -7.88
CA ASN A 38 0.28 1.67 -7.52
C ASN A 38 -0.32 1.51 -6.13
N GLN A 39 -1.02 0.41 -5.94
CA GLN A 39 -1.39 -0.12 -4.64
C GLN A 39 -0.89 -1.56 -4.59
N THR A 40 -0.15 -1.89 -3.54
CA THR A 40 0.42 -3.22 -3.34
C THR A 40 -0.13 -3.79 -2.03
N VAL A 41 -0.66 -5.00 -2.07
CA VAL A 41 -1.05 -5.75 -0.87
C VAL A 41 -0.04 -6.87 -0.66
N VAL A 42 0.49 -6.98 0.55
CA VAL A 42 1.44 -8.03 0.94
C VAL A 42 0.97 -8.73 2.21
N GLY A 43 1.25 -10.02 2.30
CA GLY A 43 1.08 -10.77 3.54
C GLY A 43 2.16 -10.39 4.55
N ASP A 44 1.97 -10.83 5.80
CA ASP A 44 2.82 -10.59 6.97
C ASP A 44 4.17 -11.34 6.97
N ASN A 45 4.74 -11.58 5.79
CA ASN A 45 6.03 -12.23 5.63
C ASN A 45 7.12 -11.18 5.34
N GLU A 46 8.18 -11.20 6.15
CA GLU A 46 9.28 -10.24 6.07
C GLU A 46 9.92 -10.16 4.67
N GLU A 47 10.19 -11.31 4.04
CA GLU A 47 10.80 -11.36 2.71
C GLU A 47 9.91 -10.71 1.64
N ARG A 48 8.60 -10.98 1.71
CA ARG A 48 7.60 -10.37 0.80
C ARG A 48 7.51 -8.86 1.00
N MET A 49 7.50 -8.40 2.24
CA MET A 49 7.49 -6.98 2.56
C MET A 49 8.75 -6.30 2.03
N LEU A 50 9.94 -6.84 2.31
CA LEU A 50 11.22 -6.31 1.83
C LEU A 50 11.25 -6.20 0.31
N LYS A 51 10.73 -7.20 -0.41
CA LYS A 51 10.63 -7.17 -1.87
C LYS A 51 9.68 -6.06 -2.36
N ALA A 52 8.51 -5.91 -1.74
CA ALA A 52 7.57 -4.85 -2.09
C ALA A 52 8.15 -3.46 -1.85
N PHE A 53 8.82 -3.25 -0.70
CA PHE A 53 9.50 -2.00 -0.40
C PHE A 53 10.61 -1.69 -1.40
N LYS A 54 11.49 -2.65 -1.72
CA LYS A 54 12.54 -2.46 -2.73
C LYS A 54 11.96 -1.98 -4.07
N ASN A 55 10.93 -2.68 -4.56
CA ASN A 55 10.27 -2.31 -5.81
C ASN A 55 9.64 -0.91 -5.75
N ALA A 56 9.05 -0.53 -4.61
CA ALA A 56 8.44 0.79 -4.44
C ALA A 56 9.50 1.90 -4.38
N PHE A 57 10.62 1.67 -3.69
CA PHE A 57 11.73 2.62 -3.59
C PHE A 57 12.38 2.94 -4.95
N GLU A 58 12.34 2.01 -5.91
CA GLU A 58 12.89 2.24 -7.25
C GLU A 58 12.01 3.16 -8.13
N LYS A 59 10.72 3.29 -7.84
CA LYS A 59 9.75 3.92 -8.77
C LYS A 59 8.91 5.05 -8.16
N CYS A 60 8.92 5.22 -6.84
CA CYS A 60 8.08 6.17 -6.12
C CYS A 60 8.90 7.18 -5.32
N ASP A 61 8.40 8.42 -5.29
CA ASP A 61 8.92 9.50 -4.46
C ASP A 61 8.37 9.43 -3.02
N LEU A 62 7.19 8.82 -2.86
CA LEU A 62 6.47 8.66 -1.60
C LEU A 62 5.93 7.23 -1.48
N ILE A 63 6.15 6.62 -0.32
CA ILE A 63 5.58 5.32 0.03
C ILE A 63 4.75 5.51 1.29
N VAL A 64 3.49 5.10 1.25
CA VAL A 64 2.59 5.10 2.41
C VAL A 64 2.28 3.67 2.78
N THR A 65 2.53 3.29 4.04
CA THR A 65 2.23 1.96 4.54
C THR A 65 1.01 1.97 5.43
N THR A 66 0.26 0.88 5.39
CA THR A 66 -0.86 0.64 6.30
C THR A 66 -0.90 -0.85 6.65
N GLU A 67 -1.35 -1.16 7.84
CA GLU A 67 -1.55 -2.53 8.32
C GLU A 67 -3.02 -2.69 8.67
N VAL A 68 -3.56 -3.87 8.40
CA VAL A 68 -4.82 -4.31 9.01
C VAL A 68 -4.49 -5.46 9.94
N ARG A 69 -4.93 -5.35 11.20
CA ARG A 69 -4.97 -6.45 12.15
C ARG A 69 -6.43 -6.72 12.46
N CYS A 70 -6.90 -7.92 12.12
CA CYS A 70 -8.20 -8.41 12.56
C CYS A 70 -8.06 -9.10 13.92
#